data_AF-A0AAW4X2D4-F1
#
_entry.id   AF-A0AAW4X2D4-F1
#
_cell.length_a   1.000
_cell.length_b   1.000
_cell.length_c   1.000
_cell.angle_alpha   90.00
_cell.angle_beta   90.00
_cell.angle_gamma   90.00
#
_symmetry.space_group_name_H-M   'P 1'
#
loop_
_entity.id
_entity.type
_entity.pdbx_description
1 polymer ?
#
loop_
_entity_poly.entity_id
_entity_poly.type
_entity_poly.pdbx_seq_one_letter_code
_entity_poly.pdbx_strand_id
1 'polypeptide(L)'
;MPSISEPDKAEMEEFIYNVKLLVNTLGYKIFEEIKEKQNKDENYFYIDSVRGAKGKGQITSEGFVVLKGSKMANNTVDSAQNWVIKKREELLEKEIVVENNENYIFKKDYLFSSPSTAAAIVMGRNANGLREWKLNNGMTLKEFEKPDEE
;
A
#
# COMPACT_ATOMS: atom_id res chain seq x y z
N MET A 1 6.13 -16.85 -35.17
CA MET A 1 5.99 -17.01 -33.70
C MET A 1 4.94 -18.09 -33.49
N PRO A 2 5.13 -19.11 -32.65
CA PRO A 2 4.08 -20.08 -32.41
C PRO A 2 2.92 -19.34 -31.74
N SER A 3 1.77 -19.27 -32.42
CA SER A 3 0.52 -18.86 -31.79
C SER A 3 0.09 -20.03 -30.92
N ILE A 4 -0.04 -19.82 -29.60
CA ILE A 4 -0.78 -20.73 -28.72
C ILE A 4 -2.12 -21.03 -29.38
N SER A 5 -2.46 -22.31 -29.53
CA SER A 5 -3.72 -22.68 -30.15
C SER A 5 -4.88 -22.36 -29.19
N GLU A 6 -6.05 -22.07 -29.75
CA GLU A 6 -7.26 -21.81 -28.96
C GLU A 6 -7.57 -22.90 -27.91
N PRO A 7 -7.41 -24.21 -28.20
CA PRO A 7 -7.59 -25.23 -27.17
C PRO A 7 -6.52 -25.18 -26.08
N ASP A 8 -5.25 -24.91 -26.41
CA ASP A 8 -4.19 -24.76 -25.41
C ASP A 8 -4.49 -23.58 -24.48
N LYS A 9 -5.04 -22.49 -25.03
CA LYS A 9 -5.44 -21.31 -24.24
C LYS A 9 -6.61 -21.65 -23.31
N ALA A 10 -7.62 -22.36 -23.80
CA ALA A 10 -8.76 -22.77 -23.01
C ALA A 10 -8.36 -23.69 -21.85
N GLU A 11 -7.44 -24.63 -22.09
CA GLU A 11 -6.88 -25.51 -21.05
C GLU A 11 -6.15 -24.71 -19.96
N MET A 12 -5.33 -23.73 -20.36
CA MET A 12 -4.65 -22.84 -19.40
C MET A 12 -5.64 -21.98 -18.60
N GLU A 13 -6.70 -21.48 -19.23
CA GLU A 13 -7.75 -20.69 -18.55
C GLU A 13 -8.52 -21.54 -17.53
N GLU A 14 -8.84 -22.80 -17.86
CA GLU A 14 -9.47 -23.76 -16.95
C GLU A 14 -8.56 -24.11 -15.76
N PHE A 15 -7.28 -24.36 -16.01
CA PHE A 15 -6.31 -24.62 -14.96
C PHE A 15 -6.23 -23.46 -13.95
N ILE A 16 -6.14 -22.22 -14.45
CA ILE A 16 -6.11 -21.02 -13.61
C ILE A 16 -7.42 -20.85 -12.83
N TYR A 17 -8.57 -21.15 -13.44
CA TYR A 17 -9.87 -21.10 -12.75
C TYR A 17 -9.92 -22.05 -11.55
N ASN A 18 -9.46 -23.30 -11.74
CA ASN A 18 -9.44 -24.30 -10.68
C ASN A 18 -8.51 -23.92 -9.52
N VAL A 19 -7.33 -23.38 -9.83
CA VAL A 19 -6.40 -22.86 -8.81
C VAL A 19 -7.04 -21.70 -8.05
N LYS A 20 -7.67 -20.74 -8.74
CA LYS A 20 -8.38 -19.62 -8.08
C LYS A 20 -9.48 -20.10 -7.14
N LEU A 21 -10.25 -21.12 -7.54
CA LEU A 21 -11.31 -21.69 -6.71
C LEU A 21 -10.76 -22.29 -5.41
N LEU A 22 -9.75 -23.16 -5.51
CA LEU A 22 -9.14 -23.83 -4.36
C LEU A 22 -8.46 -22.85 -3.40
N VAL A 23 -7.80 -21.82 -3.93
CA VAL A 23 -7.11 -20.82 -3.12
C VAL A 23 -8.12 -19.94 -2.36
N ASN A 24 -9.25 -19.60 -3.00
CA ASN A 24 -10.35 -18.87 -2.35
C ASN A 24 -11.06 -19.70 -1.27
N THR A 25 -11.27 -21.01 -1.46
CA THR A 25 -11.89 -21.86 -0.42
C THR A 25 -11.01 -22.01 0.83
N LEU A 26 -9.69 -21.91 0.65
CA LEU A 26 -8.71 -21.91 1.74
C LEU A 26 -8.57 -20.54 2.43
N GLY A 27 -9.32 -19.52 2.00
CA GLY A 27 -9.33 -18.18 2.59
C GLY A 27 -8.19 -17.26 2.12
N TYR A 28 -7.42 -17.68 1.12
CA TYR A 28 -6.33 -16.87 0.56
C TYR A 28 -6.83 -16.04 -0.63
N LYS A 29 -6.76 -14.72 -0.55
CA LYS A 29 -7.18 -13.79 -1.62
C LYS A 29 -6.05 -13.38 -2.56
N ILE A 30 -5.27 -14.35 -3.04
CA ILE A 30 -4.02 -14.08 -3.78
C ILE A 30 -4.28 -13.55 -5.21
N PHE A 31 -5.46 -13.86 -5.77
CA PHE A 31 -5.83 -13.55 -7.16
C PHE A 31 -6.99 -12.56 -7.28
N GLU A 32 -7.40 -11.94 -6.18
CA GLU A 32 -8.16 -10.71 -6.31
C GLU A 32 -7.20 -9.70 -6.95
N GLU A 33 -7.36 -9.45 -8.25
CA GLU A 33 -6.94 -8.16 -8.81
C GLU A 33 -7.45 -7.12 -7.81
N ILE A 34 -6.63 -6.12 -7.49
CA ILE A 34 -7.09 -4.90 -6.85
C ILE A 34 -8.05 -4.28 -7.88
N LYS A 35 -9.26 -4.83 -7.95
CA LYS A 35 -10.36 -4.27 -8.68
C LYS A 35 -10.57 -2.97 -7.96
N GLU A 36 -10.23 -1.90 -8.65
CA GLU A 36 -10.83 -0.59 -8.46
C GLU A 36 -12.35 -0.79 -8.47
N LYS A 37 -12.91 -1.26 -7.34
CA LYS A 37 -14.23 -0.85 -6.95
C LYS A 37 -14.06 0.64 -6.70
N GLN A 38 -14.30 1.41 -7.75
CA GLN A 38 -14.59 2.83 -7.69
C GLN A 38 -15.82 2.98 -6.78
N ASN A 39 -15.59 2.91 -5.49
CA ASN A 39 -16.52 3.44 -4.52
C ASN A 39 -16.47 4.95 -4.72
N LYS A 40 -17.63 5.55 -4.95
CA LYS A 40 -17.79 6.99 -5.11
C LYS A 40 -17.37 7.83 -3.89
N ASP A 41 -16.82 7.20 -2.84
CA ASP A 41 -16.26 7.80 -1.64
C ASP A 41 -14.82 7.29 -1.40
N GLU A 42 -13.95 7.35 -2.42
CA GLU A 42 -12.50 7.09 -2.25
C GLU A 42 -11.86 8.22 -1.44
N ASN A 43 -12.00 8.12 -0.12
CA ASN A 43 -11.32 8.97 0.83
C ASN A 43 -9.82 8.67 0.78
N TYR A 44 -9.11 9.48 0.00
CA TYR A 44 -7.66 9.47 -0.02
C TYR A 44 -7.09 10.19 1.19
N PHE A 45 -6.20 9.51 1.89
CA PHE A 45 -5.45 10.07 2.98
C PHE A 45 -4.05 10.45 2.52
N TYR A 46 -3.56 11.54 3.07
CA TYR A 46 -2.29 12.15 2.74
C TYR A 46 -1.45 12.24 4.00
N ILE A 47 -0.15 12.10 3.81
CA ILE A 47 0.85 12.36 4.84
C ILE A 47 1.90 13.28 4.23
N ASP A 48 2.20 14.38 4.91
CA ASP A 48 3.27 15.30 4.55
C ASP A 48 4.16 15.48 5.77
N SER A 49 5.47 15.43 5.58
CA SER A 49 6.44 15.67 6.65
C SER A 49 7.59 16.53 6.18
N VAL A 50 8.12 17.33 7.11
CA VAL A 50 9.28 18.21 6.90
C VAL A 50 10.54 17.49 6.38
N ARG A 51 10.63 16.16 6.51
CA ARG A 51 11.76 15.34 6.02
C ARG A 51 11.53 14.78 4.59
N GLY A 52 10.62 15.38 3.84
CA GLY A 52 10.40 15.08 2.42
C GLY A 52 9.37 13.98 2.12
N ALA A 53 8.83 13.32 3.15
CA ALA A 53 7.75 12.34 2.95
C ALA A 53 6.49 13.04 2.42
N LYS A 54 5.95 12.51 1.31
CA LYS A 54 4.68 12.95 0.70
C LYS A 54 3.93 11.72 0.21
N GLY A 55 3.18 11.09 1.11
CA GLY A 55 2.45 9.87 0.80
C GLY A 55 0.97 10.14 0.50
N LYS A 56 0.41 9.35 -0.42
CA LYS A 56 -1.02 9.23 -0.66
C LYS A 56 -1.42 7.78 -0.44
N GLY A 57 -2.49 7.54 0.30
CA GLY A 57 -2.95 6.19 0.59
C GLY A 57 -4.45 6.10 0.82
N GLN A 58 -4.91 4.88 0.97
CA GLN A 58 -6.32 4.54 1.10
C GLN A 58 -6.50 3.33 2.02
N ILE A 59 -7.56 3.36 2.83
CA ILE A 59 -7.97 2.21 3.63
C ILE A 59 -8.64 1.18 2.71
N THR A 60 -8.27 -0.07 2.88
CA THR A 60 -8.97 -1.20 2.27
C THR A 60 -9.42 -2.18 3.35
N SER A 61 -10.26 -3.15 2.98
CA SER A 61 -10.64 -4.23 3.90
C SER A 61 -9.47 -5.09 4.38
N GLU A 62 -8.34 -5.05 3.67
CA GLU A 62 -7.15 -5.88 3.94
C GLU A 62 -6.01 -5.11 4.62
N GLY A 63 -6.15 -3.79 4.79
CA GLY A 63 -5.14 -2.96 5.41
C GLY A 63 -5.13 -1.54 4.86
N PHE A 64 -3.93 -1.05 4.54
CA PHE A 64 -3.74 0.31 4.06
C PHE A 64 -2.82 0.32 2.85
N VAL A 65 -3.33 0.78 1.72
CA VAL A 65 -2.58 0.85 0.47
C VAL A 65 -1.93 2.22 0.36
N VAL A 66 -0.61 2.25 0.20
CA VAL A 66 0.11 3.46 -0.24
C VAL A 66 0.21 3.41 -1.76
N LEU A 67 -0.26 4.47 -2.41
CA LEU A 67 -0.38 4.53 -3.85
C LEU A 67 0.96 4.84 -4.51
N LYS A 68 1.11 4.34 -5.74
CA LYS A 68 2.19 4.66 -6.66
C LYS A 68 2.40 6.17 -6.76
N GLY A 69 3.67 6.58 -6.82
CA GLY A 69 4.07 7.99 -6.87
C GLY A 69 4.20 8.66 -5.50
N SER A 70 3.76 8.00 -4.43
CA SER A 70 4.02 8.43 -3.05
C SER A 70 5.52 8.51 -2.77
N LYS A 71 5.92 9.49 -1.95
CA LYS A 71 7.30 9.71 -1.52
C LYS A 71 7.51 9.33 -0.07
N MET A 72 8.55 8.56 0.19
CA MET A 72 9.05 8.30 1.54
C MET A 72 10.04 9.39 1.94
N ALA A 73 10.16 9.64 3.25
CA ALA A 73 11.18 10.52 3.82
C ALA A 73 12.58 10.11 3.33
N ASN A 74 13.47 11.09 3.15
CA ASN A 74 14.81 10.83 2.63
C ASN A 74 15.68 10.04 3.61
N ASN A 75 15.41 10.14 4.91
CA ASN A 75 16.13 9.40 5.94
C ASN A 75 15.21 8.91 7.06
N THR A 76 15.74 7.99 7.86
CA THR A 76 15.15 7.60 9.14
C THR A 76 15.70 8.47 10.27
N VAL A 77 14.95 8.61 11.36
CA VAL A 77 15.51 9.16 12.62
C VAL A 77 16.26 8.09 13.39
N ASP A 78 17.20 8.49 14.25
CA ASP A 78 17.96 7.56 15.10
C ASP A 78 17.07 6.73 16.05
N SER A 79 15.93 7.30 16.45
CA SER A 79 14.93 6.62 17.29
C SER A 79 13.98 5.70 16.51
N ALA A 80 14.16 5.55 15.19
CA ALA A 80 13.37 4.64 14.39
C ALA A 80 13.66 3.19 14.81
N GLN A 81 12.62 2.40 14.96
CA GLN A 81 12.79 1.00 15.33
C GLN A 81 13.44 0.20 14.19
N ASN A 82 14.26 -0.79 14.53
CA ASN A 82 14.99 -1.61 13.55
C ASN A 82 14.09 -2.24 12.48
N TRP A 83 12.84 -2.59 12.81
CA TRP A 83 11.90 -3.14 11.83
C TRP A 83 11.51 -2.13 10.75
N VAL A 84 11.46 -0.83 11.08
CA VAL A 84 11.18 0.25 10.12
C VAL A 84 12.31 0.31 9.11
N ILE A 85 13.56 0.31 9.59
CA ILE A 85 14.77 0.36 8.76
C ILE A 85 14.80 -0.86 7.83
N LYS A 86 14.73 -2.07 8.40
CA LYS A 86 14.74 -3.32 7.63
C LYS A 86 13.63 -3.38 6.58
N LYS A 87 12.43 -2.92 6.92
CA LYS A 87 11.30 -2.94 5.98
C LYS A 87 11.49 -1.93 4.86
N ARG A 88 12.08 -0.77 5.13
CA ARG A 88 12.45 0.20 4.09
C ARG A 88 13.49 -0.36 3.14
N GLU A 89 14.52 -1.03 3.66
CA GLU A 89 15.54 -1.73 2.86
C GLU A 89 14.90 -2.82 1.99
N GLU A 90 14.01 -3.64 2.55
CA GLU A 90 13.27 -4.68 1.81
C GLU A 90 12.45 -4.09 0.65
N LEU A 91 11.83 -2.92 0.85
CA LEU A 91 11.06 -2.25 -0.22
C LEU A 91 11.96 -1.72 -1.35
N LEU A 92 13.17 -1.29 -1.02
CA LEU A 92 14.17 -0.86 -2.00
C LEU A 92 14.73 -2.07 -2.77
N GLU A 93 15.11 -3.14 -2.06
CA GLU A 93 15.61 -4.38 -2.65
C GLU A 93 14.60 -5.02 -3.61
N LYS A 94 13.31 -4.97 -3.26
CA LYS A 94 12.21 -5.47 -4.11
C LYS A 94 11.78 -4.52 -5.22
N GLU A 95 12.47 -3.40 -5.42
CA GLU A 95 12.13 -2.33 -6.37
C GLU A 95 10.68 -1.82 -6.26
N ILE A 96 10.07 -1.95 -5.08
CA ILE A 96 8.75 -1.39 -4.79
C ILE A 96 8.89 0.11 -4.62
N VAL A 97 10.01 0.53 -4.04
CA VAL A 97 10.44 1.91 -3.88
C VAL A 97 11.75 2.08 -4.62
N VAL A 98 11.88 3.19 -5.35
CA VAL A 98 13.08 3.53 -6.10
C VAL A 98 13.61 4.89 -5.68
N GLU A 99 14.92 5.04 -5.67
CA GLU A 99 15.57 6.33 -5.45
C GLU A 99 15.55 7.14 -6.76
N ASN A 100 15.04 8.37 -6.69
CA ASN A 100 14.96 9.31 -7.81
C ASN A 100 15.32 10.71 -7.31
N ASN A 101 16.49 11.22 -7.71
CA ASN A 101 16.98 12.56 -7.37
C ASN A 101 16.81 12.87 -5.87
N GLU A 102 17.40 12.03 -5.01
CA GLU A 102 17.36 12.13 -3.54
C GLU A 102 15.98 11.87 -2.88
N ASN A 103 14.98 11.47 -3.65
CA ASN A 103 13.66 11.10 -3.12
C ASN A 103 13.42 9.60 -3.30
N TYR A 104 12.77 8.97 -2.32
CA TYR A 104 12.35 7.57 -2.42
C TYR A 104 10.88 7.51 -2.86
N ILE A 105 10.60 6.93 -4.03
CA ILE A 105 9.27 6.95 -4.67
C ILE A 105 8.72 5.53 -4.83
N PHE A 106 7.47 5.32 -4.43
CA PHE A 106 6.75 4.06 -4.70
C PHE A 106 6.49 3.89 -6.20
N LYS A 107 7.05 2.84 -6.81
CA LYS A 107 6.90 2.50 -8.24
C LYS A 107 5.55 1.85 -8.55
N LYS A 108 4.93 1.23 -7.55
CA LYS A 108 3.61 0.60 -7.60
C LYS A 108 2.90 0.77 -6.27
N ASP A 109 1.59 0.52 -6.27
CA ASP A 109 0.79 0.47 -5.06
C ASP A 109 1.32 -0.63 -4.12
N TYR A 110 1.35 -0.35 -2.83
CA TYR A 110 1.82 -1.30 -1.84
C TYR A 110 0.86 -1.38 -0.66
N LEU A 111 0.35 -2.59 -0.42
CA LEU A 111 -0.51 -2.91 0.71
C LEU A 111 0.35 -3.11 1.97
N PHE A 112 0.11 -2.27 2.97
CA PHE A 112 0.58 -2.46 4.33
C PHE A 112 -0.50 -3.12 5.17
N SER A 113 -0.08 -3.89 6.18
CA SER A 113 -0.99 -4.53 7.14
C SER A 113 -1.78 -3.54 8.00
N SER A 114 -1.34 -2.28 8.12
CA SER A 114 -2.05 -1.25 8.86
C SER A 114 -1.65 0.17 8.45
N PRO A 115 -2.50 1.18 8.73
CA PRO A 115 -2.16 2.59 8.52
C PRO A 115 -0.92 3.04 9.30
N SER A 116 -0.72 2.52 10.52
CA SER A 116 0.45 2.85 11.35
C SER A 116 1.75 2.29 10.78
N THR A 117 1.72 1.07 10.26
CA THR A 117 2.86 0.50 9.53
C THR A 117 3.20 1.36 8.32
N ALA A 118 2.18 1.72 7.51
CA ALA A 118 2.38 2.59 6.35
C ALA A 118 2.99 3.94 6.74
N ALA A 119 2.45 4.62 7.76
CA ALA A 119 2.95 5.90 8.24
C ALA A 119 4.39 5.81 8.72
N ALA A 120 4.74 4.77 9.48
CA ALA A 120 6.09 4.62 10.02
C ALA A 120 7.14 4.42 8.93
N ILE A 121 6.81 3.60 7.93
CA ILE A 121 7.67 3.37 6.76
C ILE A 121 7.80 4.64 5.93
N VAL A 122 6.69 5.29 5.59
CA VAL A 122 6.68 6.51 4.76
C VAL A 122 7.44 7.64 5.44
N MET A 123 7.25 7.86 6.75
CA MET A 123 7.92 8.94 7.49
C MET A 123 9.32 8.58 8.00
N GLY A 124 9.74 7.31 7.95
CA GLY A 124 11.02 6.86 8.49
C GLY A 124 11.16 7.10 10.00
N ARG A 125 10.07 6.97 10.77
CA ARG A 125 10.06 7.08 12.23
C ARG A 125 8.88 6.32 12.81
N ASN A 126 8.82 6.15 14.13
CA ASN A 126 7.58 5.72 14.77
C ASN A 126 6.49 6.77 14.54
N ALA A 127 5.34 6.31 14.05
CA ALA A 127 4.24 7.17 13.63
C ALA A 127 2.90 6.50 13.94
N ASN A 128 1.93 7.29 14.42
CA ASN A 128 0.58 6.81 14.66
C ASN A 128 -0.26 7.07 13.41
N GLY A 129 -0.54 6.02 12.63
CA GLY A 129 -1.23 6.16 11.35
C GLY A 129 -2.59 6.85 11.46
N LEU A 130 -3.32 6.63 12.56
CA LEU A 130 -4.64 7.24 12.76
C LEU A 130 -4.56 8.78 12.87
N ARG A 131 -3.43 9.34 13.30
CA ARG A 131 -3.25 10.80 13.43
C ARG A 131 -2.50 11.44 12.28
N GLU A 132 -1.63 10.67 11.63
CA GLU A 132 -0.71 11.17 10.62
C GLU A 132 -1.33 11.17 9.23
N TRP A 133 -2.18 10.18 8.93
CA TRP A 133 -2.96 10.14 7.70
C TRP A 133 -4.15 11.08 7.81
N LYS A 134 -4.25 12.03 6.88
CA LYS A 134 -5.30 13.05 6.87
C LYS A 134 -5.99 13.17 5.52
N LEU A 135 -7.27 13.45 5.52
CA LEU A 135 -8.01 13.84 4.33
C LEU A 135 -7.57 15.22 3.85
N ASN A 136 -7.97 15.58 2.62
CA ASN A 136 -7.68 16.89 2.04
C ASN A 136 -8.24 18.06 2.88
N ASN A 137 -9.34 17.83 3.59
CA ASN A 137 -9.93 18.82 4.52
C ASN A 137 -9.18 18.92 5.86
N GLY A 138 -8.10 18.15 6.07
CA GLY A 138 -7.31 18.13 7.30
C GLY A 138 -7.80 17.15 8.37
N MET A 139 -8.97 16.52 8.19
CA MET A 139 -9.52 15.53 9.11
C MET A 139 -8.60 14.30 9.16
N THR A 140 -8.26 13.88 10.37
CA THR A 140 -7.42 12.70 10.60
C THR A 140 -8.18 11.42 10.33
N LEU A 141 -7.44 10.35 10.04
CA LEU A 141 -8.00 9.01 9.91
C LEU A 141 -8.74 8.57 11.18
N LYS A 142 -8.27 8.97 12.36
CA LYS A 142 -8.94 8.69 13.64
C LYS A 142 -10.34 9.27 13.69
N GLU A 143 -10.47 10.55 13.34
CA GLU A 143 -11.75 11.26 13.32
C GLU A 143 -12.67 10.67 12.26
N PHE A 144 -12.11 10.27 11.11
CA PHE A 144 -12.88 9.64 10.04
C PHE A 144 -13.49 8.28 10.46
N GLU A 145 -12.73 7.45 11.20
CA GLU A 145 -13.23 6.17 11.70
C GLU A 145 -14.24 6.32 12.84
N LYS A 146 -14.14 7.40 13.62
CA LYS A 146 -14.96 7.66 14.81
C LYS A 146 -15.45 9.11 14.85
N PRO A 147 -16.45 9.47 14.03
CA PRO A 147 -16.97 10.83 13.99
C PRO A 147 -17.68 11.26 15.29
N ASP A 148 -18.09 10.31 16.15
CA ASP A 148 -18.99 10.57 17.29
C ASP A 148 -18.34 10.39 18.70
N GLU A 149 -17.00 10.29 18.80
CA GLU A 149 -16.31 10.24 20.11
C GLU A 149 -15.65 11.61 20.42
N GLU A 150 -16.46 12.57 20.90
CA GLU A 150 -16.01 13.78 21.64
C GLU A 150 -16.06 13.57 23.16
#